data_AF-A0A1M5KGN2-F1
#
_entry.id   AF-A0A1M5KGN2-F1
#
_cell.length_a   1.000
_cell.length_b   1.000
_cell.length_c   1.000
_cell.angle_alpha   90.00
_cell.angle_beta   90.00
_cell.angle_gamma   90.00
#
_symmetry.space_group_name_H-M   'P 1'
#
loop_
_entity.id
_entity.type
_entity.pdbx_description
1 polymer ?
#
loop_
_entity_poly.entity_id
_entity_poly.type
_entity_poly.pdbx_seq_one_letter_code
_entity_poly.pdbx_strand_id
1 'polypeptide(L)'
;MKKLEDIPKKEVFDVPEGYFEKLPGMIQSRVSNPGAFSRPAWVYGLRYALPAVILLAVAIFWFNRPATDRSPEGLLASVQTEELVAYLNDTDLTTDELLEQVHLDGTDASEIENDVYGLNISADDLDTILDDID
;
A
#
# COMPACT_ATOMS: atom_id res chain seq x y z
N MET A 1 -27.99 69.69 55.76
CA MET A 1 -27.79 68.44 54.99
C MET A 1 -28.58 67.35 55.68
N LYS A 2 -29.58 66.74 55.00
CA LYS A 2 -30.30 65.59 55.55
C LYS A 2 -29.38 64.37 55.47
N LYS A 3 -29.23 63.63 56.57
CA LYS A 3 -28.38 62.44 56.60
C LYS A 3 -29.16 61.25 56.02
N LEU A 4 -28.47 60.32 55.36
CA LEU A 4 -29.11 59.16 54.71
C LEU A 4 -29.88 58.25 55.70
N GLU A 5 -29.58 58.37 56.99
CA GLU A 5 -30.24 57.69 58.10
C GLU A 5 -31.69 58.16 58.35
N ASP A 6 -32.08 59.36 57.89
CA ASP A 6 -33.44 59.91 58.06
C ASP A 6 -34.44 59.47 56.97
N ILE A 7 -34.02 58.60 56.04
CA ILE A 7 -34.89 58.10 54.97
C ILE A 7 -35.63 56.85 55.48
N PRO A 8 -36.98 56.83 55.44
CA PRO A 8 -37.73 55.66 55.86
C PRO A 8 -37.37 54.47 54.97
N LYS A 9 -36.75 53.45 55.56
CA LYS A 9 -36.42 52.18 54.90
C LYS A 9 -37.72 51.43 54.61
N LYS A 10 -38.33 51.74 53.47
CA LYS A 10 -39.46 50.99 52.94
C LYS A 10 -38.90 49.80 52.17
N GLU A 11 -39.22 48.59 52.60
CA GLU A 11 -38.95 47.38 51.81
C GLU A 11 -39.87 47.43 50.58
N VAL A 12 -39.28 47.74 49.41
CA VAL A 12 -40.01 47.90 48.14
C VAL A 12 -40.21 46.56 47.43
N PHE A 13 -39.55 45.51 47.93
CA PHE A 13 -39.55 44.18 47.33
C PHE A 13 -40.12 43.19 48.32
N ASP A 14 -41.24 42.59 47.94
CA ASP A 14 -41.85 41.49 48.67
C ASP A 14 -41.54 40.20 47.93
N VAL A 15 -41.03 39.20 48.64
CA VAL A 15 -40.63 37.92 48.04
C VAL A 15 -41.75 36.90 48.26
N PRO A 16 -42.23 36.24 47.20
CA PRO A 16 -43.24 35.20 47.36
C PRO A 16 -42.75 34.06 48.25
N GLU A 17 -43.65 33.52 49.06
CA GLU A 17 -43.37 32.36 49.91
C GLU A 17 -42.88 31.18 49.06
N GLY A 18 -41.77 30.56 49.46
CA GLY A 18 -41.22 29.40 48.74
C GLY A 18 -40.39 29.73 47.49
N TYR A 19 -40.12 31.01 47.18
CA TYR A 19 -39.39 31.41 45.97
C TYR A 19 -37.95 30.86 45.96
N PHE A 20 -37.21 31.07 47.04
CA PHE A 20 -35.80 30.65 47.13
C PHE A 20 -35.64 29.15 47.34
N GLU A 21 -36.68 28.47 47.82
CA GLU A 21 -36.76 27.02 48.00
C GLU A 21 -36.91 26.31 46.66
N LYS A 22 -37.67 26.90 45.72
CA LYS A 22 -37.90 26.34 44.37
C LYS A 22 -36.82 26.76 43.36
N LEU A 23 -36.12 27.86 43.62
CA LEU A 23 -35.12 28.43 42.73
C LEU A 23 -33.98 27.44 42.35
N PRO A 24 -33.37 26.68 43.28
CA PRO A 24 -32.32 25.72 42.95
C PRO A 24 -32.79 24.66 41.95
N GLY A 25 -34.00 24.12 42.14
CA GLY A 25 -34.58 23.12 41.23
C GLY A 25 -34.88 23.67 39.84
N MET A 26 -35.34 24.93 39.75
CA MET A 26 -35.57 25.60 38.47
C MET A 26 -34.27 25.93 37.71
N ILE A 27 -33.21 26.30 38.43
CA ILE A 27 -31.88 26.54 37.82
C ILE A 27 -31.33 25.20 37.35
N GLN A 28 -31.38 24.17 38.20
CA GLN A 28 -30.90 22.83 37.88
C GLN A 28 -31.57 22.28 36.63
N SER A 29 -32.90 22.39 36.51
CA SER A 29 -33.64 21.89 35.33
C SER A 29 -33.29 22.63 34.03
N ARG A 30 -32.93 23.92 34.12
CA ARG A 30 -32.47 24.72 32.96
C ARG A 30 -31.05 24.36 32.54
N VAL A 31 -30.15 24.13 33.49
CA VAL A 31 -28.74 23.76 33.18
C VAL A 31 -28.59 22.29 32.81
N SER A 32 -29.47 21.42 33.33
CA SER A 32 -29.48 19.98 33.04
C SER A 32 -30.21 19.61 31.77
N ASN A 33 -30.70 20.59 31.00
CA ASN A 33 -31.17 20.37 29.65
C ASN A 33 -29.98 20.67 28.71
N PRO A 34 -29.08 19.69 28.45
CA PRO A 34 -28.12 19.84 27.38
C PRO A 34 -28.95 20.03 26.11
N GLY A 35 -28.98 21.26 25.60
CA GLY A 35 -29.78 21.63 24.43
C GLY A 35 -29.61 20.55 23.38
N ALA A 36 -30.74 19.97 22.94
CA ALA A 36 -30.79 18.79 22.11
C ALA A 36 -29.67 18.84 21.08
N PHE A 37 -28.59 18.09 21.34
CA PHE A 37 -27.43 18.07 20.46
C PHE A 37 -27.93 17.51 19.15
N SER A 38 -28.16 18.41 18.19
CA SER A 38 -28.56 18.07 16.84
C SER A 38 -27.47 17.15 16.32
N ARG A 39 -27.77 15.84 16.30
CA ARG A 39 -26.83 14.85 15.79
C ARG A 39 -26.52 15.29 14.37
N PRO A 40 -25.27 15.65 14.05
CA PRO A 40 -25.05 16.25 12.76
C PRO A 40 -25.36 15.18 11.70
N ALA A 41 -25.92 15.58 10.56
CA ALA A 41 -26.42 14.64 9.56
C ALA A 41 -25.31 13.73 8.99
N TRP A 42 -24.03 14.12 9.11
CA TRP A 42 -22.85 13.33 8.74
C TRP A 42 -22.76 11.96 9.43
N VAL A 43 -23.36 11.78 10.62
CA VAL A 43 -23.29 10.52 11.37
C VAL A 43 -24.15 9.45 10.69
N TYR A 44 -25.22 9.85 10.01
CA TYR A 44 -26.08 8.93 9.23
C TYR A 44 -25.44 8.58 7.88
N GLY A 45 -24.65 9.48 7.29
CA GLY A 45 -23.88 9.21 6.06
C GLY A 45 -22.76 8.20 6.25
N LEU A 46 -22.16 8.12 7.45
CA LEU A 46 -21.06 7.18 7.73
C LEU A 46 -21.51 5.72 7.92
N ARG A 47 -22.81 5.43 8.11
CA ARG A 47 -23.26 4.06 8.36
C ARG A 47 -23.11 3.14 7.15
N TYR A 48 -23.15 3.69 5.94
CA TYR A 48 -22.92 2.96 4.69
C TYR A 48 -21.49 3.07 4.17
N ALA A 49 -20.67 3.95 4.75
CA ALA A 49 -19.28 4.14 4.33
C ALA A 49 -18.40 2.93 4.72
N LEU A 50 -18.66 2.29 5.86
CA LEU A 50 -17.89 1.15 6.35
C LEU A 50 -17.79 -0.04 5.37
N PRO A 51 -18.90 -0.62 4.87
CA PRO A 51 -18.81 -1.72 3.91
C PRO A 51 -18.23 -1.28 2.56
N ALA A 52 -18.49 -0.06 2.11
CA ALA A 52 -17.93 0.49 0.87
C ALA A 52 -16.40 0.64 0.94
N VAL A 53 -15.88 1.12 2.08
CA VAL A 53 -14.42 1.25 2.32
C VAL A 53 -13.75 -0.12 2.41
N ILE A 54 -14.39 -1.11 3.03
CA ILE A 54 -13.86 -2.48 3.09
C ILE A 54 -13.81 -3.11 1.69
N LEU A 55 -14.87 -2.99 0.90
CA LEU A 55 -14.88 -3.50 -0.49
C LEU A 55 -13.82 -2.82 -1.35
N LEU A 56 -13.66 -1.50 -1.20
CA LEU A 56 -12.65 -0.73 -1.92
C LEU A 56 -11.22 -1.15 -1.49
N ALA A 57 -10.98 -1.36 -0.20
CA ALA A 57 -9.70 -1.84 0.30
C ALA A 57 -9.36 -3.24 -0.21
N VAL A 58 -10.35 -4.15 -0.28
CA VAL A 58 -10.17 -5.49 -0.85
C VAL A 58 -9.88 -5.41 -2.35
N ALA A 59 -10.60 -4.57 -3.09
CA ALA A 59 -10.35 -4.37 -4.52
C ALA A 59 -8.96 -3.82 -4.80
N ILE A 60 -8.52 -2.79 -4.06
CA ILE A 60 -7.17 -2.23 -4.15
C ILE A 60 -6.13 -3.29 -3.79
N PHE A 61 -6.35 -4.02 -2.70
CA PHE A 61 -5.41 -5.07 -2.29
C PHE A 61 -5.30 -6.19 -3.33
N TRP A 62 -6.38 -6.58 -3.98
CA TRP A 62 -6.35 -7.61 -5.02
C TRP A 62 -5.67 -7.11 -6.30
N PHE A 63 -5.90 -5.86 -6.69
CA PHE A 63 -5.29 -5.25 -7.88
C PHE A 63 -3.82 -4.86 -7.67
N ASN A 64 -3.40 -4.63 -6.42
CA ASN A 64 -2.03 -4.29 -6.04
C ASN A 64 -1.22 -5.52 -5.57
N ARG A 65 -1.70 -6.76 -5.83
CA ARG A 65 -0.84 -7.93 -5.70
C ARG A 65 0.07 -7.97 -6.93
N PRO A 66 1.40 -7.86 -6.77
CA PRO A 66 2.29 -8.12 -7.89
C PRO A 66 1.99 -9.53 -8.39
N ALA A 67 1.68 -9.65 -9.68
CA ALA A 67 1.70 -10.94 -10.35
C ALA A 67 3.13 -11.46 -10.21
N THR A 68 3.36 -12.32 -9.22
CA THR A 68 4.58 -13.12 -9.19
C THR A 68 4.39 -14.10 -10.33
N ASP A 69 4.85 -13.73 -11.53
CA ASP A 69 5.00 -14.66 -12.64
C ASP A 69 5.98 -15.72 -12.18
N ARG A 70 5.44 -16.77 -11.56
CA ARG A 70 6.15 -18.02 -11.32
C ARG A 70 6.10 -18.84 -12.60
N SER A 71 6.52 -18.22 -13.70
CA SER A 71 6.83 -18.97 -14.90
C SER A 71 7.95 -19.96 -14.52
N PRO A 72 7.84 -21.24 -14.87
CA PRO A 72 8.91 -22.22 -14.64
C PRO A 72 10.26 -21.70 -15.14
N GLU A 73 10.25 -20.98 -16.26
CA GLU A 73 11.42 -20.36 -16.88
C GLU A 73 12.05 -19.29 -15.98
N GLY A 74 11.24 -18.47 -15.30
CA GLY A 74 11.74 -17.45 -14.37
C GLY A 74 12.34 -18.03 -13.10
N LEU A 75 11.83 -19.18 -12.64
CA LEU A 75 12.41 -19.92 -11.52
C LEU A 75 13.75 -20.55 -11.90
N LEU A 76 13.86 -21.12 -13.10
CA LEU A 76 15.12 -21.68 -13.61
C LEU A 76 16.17 -20.59 -13.88
N ALA A 77 15.76 -19.44 -14.41
CA ALA A 77 16.65 -18.29 -14.63
C ALA A 77 17.16 -17.65 -13.32
N SER A 78 16.46 -17.88 -12.20
CA SER A 78 16.88 -17.38 -10.88
C SER A 78 17.95 -18.24 -10.22
N VAL A 79 18.24 -19.43 -10.77
CA VAL A 79 19.32 -20.29 -10.29
C VAL A 79 20.66 -19.71 -10.75
N GLN A 80 21.57 -19.49 -9.81
CA GLN A 80 22.89 -18.92 -10.10
C GLN A 80 23.82 -19.96 -10.72
N THR A 81 24.72 -19.54 -11.61
CA THR A 81 25.66 -20.44 -12.31
C THR A 81 26.57 -21.17 -11.33
N GLU A 82 26.96 -20.55 -10.22
CA GLU A 82 27.78 -21.17 -9.18
C GLU A 82 27.08 -22.38 -8.53
N GLU A 83 25.75 -22.31 -8.39
CA GLU A 83 24.94 -23.38 -7.83
C GLU A 83 24.79 -24.55 -8.82
N LEU A 84 24.69 -24.24 -10.12
CA LEU A 84 24.72 -25.25 -11.18
C LEU A 84 26.07 -25.96 -11.25
N VAL A 85 27.18 -25.22 -11.13
CA VAL A 85 28.54 -25.81 -11.11
C VAL A 85 28.75 -26.66 -9.87
N ALA A 86 28.26 -26.22 -8.70
CA ALA A 86 28.34 -27.00 -7.47
C ALA A 86 27.52 -28.30 -7.58
N TYR A 87 26.32 -28.23 -8.16
CA TYR A 87 25.48 -29.41 -8.41
C TYR A 87 26.15 -30.38 -9.39
N LEU A 88 26.73 -29.88 -10.47
CA LEU A 88 27.46 -30.69 -11.46
C LEU A 88 28.74 -31.32 -10.89
N ASN A 89 29.33 -30.75 -9.84
CA ASN A 89 30.51 -31.31 -9.18
C ASN A 89 30.16 -32.30 -8.06
N ASP A 90 28.98 -32.14 -7.44
CA ASP A 90 28.41 -33.12 -6.49
C ASP A 90 27.86 -34.36 -7.21
N THR A 91 27.36 -34.15 -8.42
CA THR A 91 26.98 -35.24 -9.33
C THR A 91 28.26 -35.75 -9.99
N ASP A 92 28.55 -37.06 -9.94
CA ASP A 92 29.69 -37.67 -10.66
C ASP A 92 29.43 -37.72 -12.19
N LEU A 93 29.05 -36.59 -12.80
CA LEU A 93 28.74 -36.48 -14.22
C LEU A 93 29.93 -35.86 -14.95
N THR A 94 30.51 -36.61 -15.87
CA THR A 94 31.64 -36.14 -16.67
C THR A 94 31.17 -35.41 -17.93
N THR A 95 32.03 -34.55 -18.49
CA THR A 95 31.74 -33.87 -19.76
C THR A 95 31.51 -34.88 -20.89
N ASP A 96 32.21 -36.01 -20.86
CA ASP A 96 32.06 -37.07 -21.85
C ASP A 96 30.67 -37.74 -21.78
N GLU A 97 30.14 -37.99 -20.59
CA GLU A 97 28.79 -38.54 -20.40
C GLU A 97 27.69 -37.54 -20.81
N LEU A 98 27.90 -36.24 -20.54
CA LEU A 98 26.99 -35.20 -21.02
C LEU A 98 26.93 -35.16 -22.55
N LEU A 99 28.09 -35.27 -23.22
CA LEU A 99 28.16 -35.28 -24.68
C LEU A 99 27.51 -36.52 -25.30
N GLU A 100 27.52 -37.67 -24.61
CA GLU A 100 26.82 -38.87 -25.08
C GLU A 100 25.29 -38.71 -25.02
N GLN A 101 24.78 -37.92 -24.08
CA GLN A 101 23.34 -37.67 -23.92
C GLN A 101 22.81 -36.58 -24.86
N VAL A 102 23.67 -35.67 -25.32
CA VAL A 102 23.29 -34.59 -26.23
C VAL A 102 23.15 -35.13 -27.65
N HIS A 103 21.91 -35.23 -28.14
CA HIS A 103 21.61 -35.54 -29.53
C HIS A 103 21.52 -34.25 -30.35
N LEU A 104 22.61 -33.91 -31.04
CA LEU A 104 22.58 -32.82 -32.04
C LEU A 104 22.08 -33.37 -33.36
N ASP A 105 21.01 -32.78 -33.90
CA ASP A 105 20.62 -33.02 -35.29
C ASP A 105 21.35 -32.07 -36.26
N GLY A 106 21.12 -32.25 -37.58
CA GLY A 106 21.79 -31.43 -38.59
C GLY A 106 21.38 -29.95 -38.56
N THR A 107 20.20 -29.64 -38.02
CA THR A 107 19.72 -28.28 -37.81
C THR A 107 20.42 -27.67 -36.60
N ASP A 108 20.44 -28.38 -35.46
CA ASP A 108 21.09 -27.92 -34.23
C ASP A 108 22.58 -27.65 -34.46
N ALA A 109 23.26 -28.57 -35.16
CA ALA A 109 24.67 -28.42 -35.49
C ALA A 109 24.93 -27.18 -36.35
N SER A 110 24.04 -26.88 -37.31
CA SER A 110 24.16 -25.71 -38.18
C SER A 110 23.89 -24.39 -37.45
N GLU A 111 23.00 -24.38 -36.46
CA GLU A 111 22.73 -23.21 -35.62
C GLU A 111 23.94 -22.90 -34.72
N ILE A 112 24.50 -23.92 -34.07
CA ILE A 112 25.73 -23.76 -33.26
C ILE A 112 26.91 -23.31 -34.11
N GLU A 113 27.07 -23.86 -35.33
CA GLU A 113 28.13 -23.45 -36.26
C GLU A 113 27.99 -21.96 -36.62
N ASN A 114 26.77 -21.46 -36.83
CA ASN A 114 26.55 -20.05 -37.12
C ASN A 114 26.80 -19.15 -35.90
N ASP A 115 26.41 -19.58 -34.69
CA ASP A 115 26.68 -18.79 -33.48
C ASP A 115 28.18 -18.72 -33.13
N VAL A 116 28.94 -19.79 -33.39
CA VAL A 116 30.36 -19.88 -33.02
C VAL A 116 31.29 -19.40 -34.13
N TYR A 117 31.03 -19.82 -35.37
CA TYR A 117 31.89 -19.56 -36.53
C TYR A 117 31.23 -18.64 -37.57
N GLY A 118 29.93 -18.36 -37.43
CA GLY A 118 29.29 -17.36 -38.26
C GLY A 118 29.94 -16.01 -38.03
N LEU A 119 30.35 -15.39 -39.12
CA LEU A 119 30.89 -14.04 -39.10
C LEU A 119 29.74 -13.06 -38.83
N ASN A 120 29.38 -12.89 -37.56
CA ASN A 120 28.49 -11.84 -37.11
C ASN A 120 29.26 -10.52 -36.96
N ILE A 121 29.89 -10.08 -38.05
CA ILE A 121 30.60 -8.81 -38.10
C ILE A 121 29.54 -7.71 -38.27
N SER A 122 29.47 -6.81 -37.29
CA SER A 122 28.62 -5.63 -37.39
C SER A 122 29.13 -4.70 -38.49
N ALA A 123 28.24 -3.93 -39.14
CA ALA A 123 28.65 -3.01 -40.20
C ALA A 123 29.77 -2.04 -39.74
N ASP A 124 29.73 -1.61 -38.48
CA ASP A 124 30.75 -0.75 -37.87
C ASP A 124 32.11 -1.44 -37.70
N ASP A 125 32.12 -2.74 -37.37
CA ASP A 125 33.34 -3.54 -37.27
C ASP A 125 33.95 -3.80 -38.65
N LEU A 126 33.10 -3.91 -39.69
CA LEU A 126 33.50 -4.15 -41.07
C LEU A 126 34.25 -2.96 -41.65
N ASP A 127 33.79 -1.73 -41.38
CA ASP A 127 34.49 -0.50 -41.76
C ASP A 127 35.85 -0.39 -41.04
N THR A 128 35.91 -0.79 -39.77
CA THR A 128 37.16 -0.77 -38.98
C THR A 128 38.20 -1.75 -39.53
N ILE A 129 37.78 -2.95 -39.95
CA ILE A 129 38.67 -3.94 -40.56
C ILE A 129 39.13 -3.51 -41.95
N LEU A 130 38.27 -2.81 -42.72
CA LEU A 130 38.61 -2.34 -44.06
C LEU A 130 39.67 -1.22 -44.02
N ASP A 131 39.60 -0.35 -43.02
CA ASP A 131 40.55 0.76 -42.81
C ASP A 131 41.93 0.27 -42.31
N ASP A 132 42.01 -0.92 -41.72
CA ASP A 132 43.27 -1.55 -41.26
C ASP A 132 43.99 -2.33 -42.39
N ILE A 133 43.32 -2.57 -43.52
CA ILE A 133 43.84 -3.32 -44.68
C ILE A 133 44.43 -2.39 -45.77
N ASP A 134 44.11 -1.09 -45.75
CA ASP A 134 44.67 -0.06 -46.65
C ASP A 134 45.90 0.65 -46.02
#